data_AF-Q8ZWS5-F1
#
_entry.id   AF-Q8ZWS5-F1
#
_cell.length_a   1.000
_cell.length_b   1.000
_cell.length_c   1.000
_cell.angle_alpha   90.00
_cell.angle_beta   90.00
_cell.angle_gamma   90.00
#
_symmetry.space_group_name_H-M   'P 1'
#
loop_
_entity.id
_entity.type
_entity.pdbx_description
1 polymer ?
#
loop_
_entity_poly.entity_id
_entity_poly.type
_entity_poly.pdbx_seq_one_letter_code
_entity_poly.pdbx_strand_id
1 'polypeptide(L)'
;MNLTFELLTSIIITIIGIYLFQKIQYDYRLVNIFKKYPLPTLIKSGGIIDLDKLYIFVQNFRYRVNAKGAVQYTVDGNIVKILAGPGELEIVFEAWGFLDFYKIHRSIKVVE
;
A
#
# COMPACT_ATOMS: atom_id res chain seq x y z
N MET A 1 24.79 -1.61 -43.48
CA MET A 1 23.57 -1.11 -42.82
C MET A 1 22.43 -1.97 -43.34
N ASN A 2 21.89 -2.87 -42.50
CA ASN A 2 20.84 -3.79 -42.92
C ASN A 2 19.52 -3.28 -42.37
N LEU A 3 18.77 -2.57 -43.21
CA LEU A 3 17.54 -1.87 -42.85
C LEU A 3 16.52 -2.80 -42.17
N THR A 4 16.45 -4.07 -42.59
CA THR A 4 15.53 -5.06 -42.00
C THR A 4 15.93 -5.42 -40.57
N PHE A 5 17.23 -5.57 -40.30
CA PHE A 5 17.73 -5.87 -38.95
C PHE A 5 17.54 -4.68 -38.00
N GLU A 6 17.76 -3.46 -38.49
CA GLU A 6 17.55 -2.22 -37.73
C GLU A 6 16.07 -2.00 -37.38
N LEU A 7 15.16 -2.27 -38.31
CA LEU A 7 13.72 -2.23 -38.06
C LEU A 7 13.29 -3.26 -37.01
N LEU A 8 13.75 -4.50 -37.12
CA LEU A 8 13.41 -5.56 -36.17
C LEU A 8 13.93 -5.26 -34.76
N THR A 9 15.17 -4.80 -34.64
CA THR A 9 15.74 -4.43 -33.34
C THR A 9 15.02 -3.24 -32.72
N SER A 10 14.66 -2.22 -33.50
CA SER A 10 13.86 -1.08 -33.04
C SER A 10 12.48 -1.50 -32.53
N ILE A 11 11.78 -2.39 -33.25
CA ILE A 11 10.47 -2.92 -32.82
C ILE A 11 10.59 -3.67 -31.49
N ILE A 12 11.61 -4.54 -31.35
CA ILE A 12 11.84 -5.31 -30.12
C ILE A 12 12.09 -4.37 -28.94
N ILE A 13 12.98 -3.37 -29.11
CA ILE A 13 13.28 -2.38 -28.07
C ILE A 13 12.01 -1.61 -27.68
N THR A 14 11.19 -1.22 -28.66
CA THR A 14 9.95 -0.49 -28.41
C THR A 14 8.96 -1.32 -27.60
N ILE A 15 8.76 -2.60 -27.96
CA ILE A 15 7.85 -3.50 -27.25
C ILE A 15 8.32 -3.71 -25.81
N ILE A 16 9.62 -3.97 -25.60
CA ILE A 16 10.21 -4.11 -24.27
C ILE A 16 10.03 -2.83 -23.46
N GLY A 17 10.27 -1.67 -24.09
CA GLY A 17 10.11 -0.36 -23.45
C GLY A 17 8.67 -0.12 -22.99
N ILE A 18 7.68 -0.38 -23.85
CA ILE A 18 6.26 -0.27 -23.49
C ILE A 18 5.90 -1.24 -22.36
N TYR A 19 6.37 -2.49 -22.44
CA TYR A 19 6.12 -3.49 -21.42
C TYR A 19 6.66 -3.04 -20.06
N LEU A 20 7.93 -2.62 -19.98
CA LEU A 20 8.54 -2.12 -18.74
C LEU A 20 7.82 -0.88 -18.22
N PHE A 21 7.46 0.06 -19.10
CA PHE A 21 6.74 1.27 -18.70
C PHE A 21 5.39 0.93 -18.05
N GLN A 22 4.63 0.00 -18.60
CA GLN A 22 3.36 -0.44 -18.00
C GLN A 22 3.56 -1.04 -16.59
N LYS A 23 4.63 -1.82 -16.39
CA LYS A 23 4.97 -2.41 -15.09
C LYS A 23 5.34 -1.34 -14.06
N ILE A 24 6.18 -0.37 -14.45
CA ILE A 24 6.55 0.77 -13.60
C ILE A 24 5.32 1.59 -13.23
N GLN A 25 4.42 1.85 -14.19
CA GLN A 25 3.18 2.60 -13.95
C GLN A 25 2.27 1.89 -12.95
N TYR A 26 2.15 0.57 -13.05
CA TYR A 26 1.39 -0.22 -12.08
C TYR A 26 1.97 -0.08 -10.66
N ASP A 27 3.28 -0.25 -10.51
CA ASP A 27 3.95 -0.17 -9.21
C ASP A 27 3.83 1.24 -8.61
N TYR A 28 4.00 2.27 -9.44
CA TYR A 28 3.78 3.66 -9.03
C TYR A 28 2.35 3.88 -8.53
N ARG A 29 1.36 3.37 -9.25
CA ARG A 29 -0.06 3.47 -8.86
C ARG A 29 -0.32 2.76 -7.53
N LEU A 30 0.21 1.57 -7.34
CA LEU A 30 0.09 0.80 -6.10
C LEU A 30 0.63 1.58 -4.90
N VAL A 31 1.86 2.11 -5.00
CA VAL A 31 2.47 2.93 -3.93
C VAL A 31 1.64 4.19 -3.66
N ASN A 32 1.13 4.82 -4.71
CA ASN A 32 0.34 6.04 -4.60
C ASN A 32 -1.00 5.78 -3.87
N ILE A 33 -1.66 4.66 -4.14
CA ILE A 33 -2.90 4.26 -3.46
C ILE A 33 -2.66 4.15 -1.96
N PHE A 34 -1.65 3.39 -1.52
CA PHE A 34 -1.37 3.24 -0.09
C PHE A 34 -0.96 4.55 0.59
N LYS A 35 -0.18 5.41 -0.08
CA LYS A 35 0.22 6.71 0.47
C LYS A 35 -0.97 7.66 0.62
N LYS A 36 -1.91 7.62 -0.31
CA LYS A 36 -3.07 8.52 -0.35
C LYS A 36 -4.33 7.94 0.30
N TYR A 37 -4.32 6.66 0.68
CA TYR A 37 -5.47 6.04 1.34
C TYR A 37 -5.80 6.84 2.63
N PRO A 38 -7.05 7.31 2.77
CA PRO A 38 -7.43 8.21 3.84
C PRO A 38 -7.53 7.44 5.16
N LEU A 39 -6.42 7.40 5.89
CA LEU A 39 -6.38 6.96 7.27
C LEU A 39 -6.41 8.19 8.20
N PRO A 40 -7.17 8.13 9.31
CA PRO A 40 -7.11 9.18 10.32
C PRO A 40 -5.68 9.26 10.88
N THR A 41 -5.14 10.47 11.02
CA THR A 41 -3.83 10.68 11.68
C THR A 41 -3.95 10.68 13.20
N LEU A 42 -5.17 10.94 13.70
CA LEU A 42 -5.50 10.99 15.12
C LEU A 42 -6.87 10.34 15.33
N ILE A 43 -6.97 9.50 16.37
CA ILE A 43 -8.17 8.75 16.68
C ILE A 43 -8.35 8.65 18.19
N LYS A 44 -9.60 8.72 18.65
CA LYS A 44 -9.94 8.59 20.07
C LYS A 44 -10.10 7.13 20.47
N SER A 45 -10.00 6.86 21.77
CA SER A 45 -10.43 5.57 22.33
C SER A 45 -11.88 5.26 21.94
N GLY A 46 -12.17 4.00 21.58
CA GLY A 46 -13.44 3.58 20.99
C GLY A 46 -13.55 3.81 19.47
N GLY A 47 -12.54 4.42 18.85
CA GLY A 47 -12.50 4.64 17.41
C GLY A 47 -12.31 3.36 16.59
N ILE A 48 -12.74 3.42 15.33
CA ILE A 48 -12.69 2.31 14.39
C ILE A 48 -11.95 2.74 13.12
N ILE A 49 -11.05 1.89 12.64
CA ILE A 49 -10.37 2.04 11.36
C ILE A 49 -10.81 0.90 10.47
N ASP A 50 -11.46 1.25 9.36
CA ASP A 50 -11.94 0.28 8.36
C ASP A 50 -10.96 0.23 7.17
N LEU A 51 -10.40 -0.97 6.95
CA LEU A 51 -9.49 -1.25 5.83
C LEU A 51 -10.18 -2.06 4.71
N ASP A 52 -11.46 -2.43 4.82
CA ASP A 52 -12.16 -3.20 3.79
C ASP A 52 -12.18 -2.46 2.45
N LYS A 53 -12.39 -1.14 2.47
CA LYS A 53 -12.42 -0.32 1.26
C LYS A 53 -11.08 -0.30 0.51
N LEU A 54 -9.97 -0.62 1.18
CA LEU A 54 -8.67 -0.71 0.52
C LEU A 54 -8.61 -1.88 -0.47
N TYR A 55 -9.37 -2.96 -0.25
CA TYR A 55 -9.46 -4.11 -1.16
C TYR A 55 -10.09 -3.78 -2.51
N ILE A 56 -10.89 -2.71 -2.59
CA ILE A 56 -11.44 -2.21 -3.86
C ILE A 56 -10.30 -1.70 -4.76
N PHE A 57 -9.24 -1.14 -4.16
CA PHE A 57 -8.13 -0.53 -4.88
C PHE A 57 -6.95 -1.47 -5.09
N VAL A 58 -6.66 -2.33 -4.11
CA VAL A 58 -5.56 -3.29 -4.15
C VAL A 58 -6.08 -4.62 -3.62
N GLN A 59 -6.15 -5.66 -4.44
CA GLN A 59 -6.73 -6.96 -4.03
C GLN A 59 -5.74 -7.84 -3.27
N ASN A 60 -4.44 -7.71 -3.55
CA ASN A 60 -3.40 -8.63 -3.07
C ASN A 60 -2.47 -8.01 -2.03
N PHE A 61 -2.98 -7.11 -1.19
CA PHE A 61 -2.20 -6.54 -0.09
C PHE A 61 -2.38 -7.34 1.19
N ARG A 62 -1.37 -7.23 2.04
CA ARG A 62 -1.39 -7.67 3.43
C ARG A 62 -1.17 -6.45 4.30
N TYR A 63 -1.64 -6.51 5.53
CA TYR A 63 -1.32 -5.48 6.50
C TYR A 63 -1.01 -6.08 7.87
N ARG A 64 -0.24 -5.35 8.65
CA ARG A 64 0.02 -5.65 10.06
C ARG A 64 -0.23 -4.41 10.89
N VAL A 65 -0.68 -4.61 12.12
CA VAL A 65 -0.93 -3.54 13.07
C VAL A 65 0.01 -3.74 14.25
N ASN A 66 0.75 -2.71 14.61
CA ASN A 66 1.65 -2.70 15.75
C ASN A 66 1.26 -1.55 16.66
N ALA A 67 0.94 -1.85 17.92
CA ALA A 67 0.76 -0.81 18.93
C ALA A 67 2.12 -0.41 19.51
N LYS A 68 2.31 0.90 19.67
CA LYS A 68 3.42 1.51 20.41
C LYS A 68 2.83 2.24 21.61
N GLY A 69 3.19 1.81 22.81
CA GLY A 69 2.66 2.34 24.07
C GLY A 69 1.53 1.49 24.64
N ALA A 70 0.60 2.14 25.36
CA ALA A 70 -0.46 1.47 26.12
C ALA A 70 -1.75 1.23 25.31
N VAL A 71 -1.70 1.39 23.99
CA VAL A 71 -2.86 1.23 23.11
C VAL A 71 -3.35 -0.22 23.12
N GLN A 72 -4.59 -0.42 23.55
CA GLN A 72 -5.30 -1.69 23.42
C GLN A 72 -6.17 -1.65 22.18
N TYR A 73 -5.99 -2.63 21.30
CA TYR A 73 -6.75 -2.74 20.05
C TYR A 73 -7.16 -4.17 19.80
N THR A 74 -8.16 -4.36 18.94
CA THR A 74 -8.59 -5.65 18.43
C THR A 74 -8.75 -5.55 16.92
N VAL A 75 -8.38 -6.62 16.23
CA VAL A 75 -8.56 -6.74 14.78
C VAL A 75 -9.65 -7.78 14.54
N ASP A 76 -10.70 -7.36 13.85
CA ASP A 76 -11.87 -8.16 13.53
C ASP A 76 -12.07 -8.09 12.01
N GLY A 77 -11.63 -9.12 11.30
CA GLY A 77 -11.47 -9.06 9.84
C GLY A 77 -10.49 -7.95 9.44
N ASN A 78 -10.94 -7.04 8.56
CA ASN A 78 -10.16 -5.86 8.14
C ASN A 78 -10.47 -4.59 8.95
N ILE A 79 -11.19 -4.74 10.07
CA ILE A 79 -11.56 -3.63 10.93
C ILE A 79 -10.66 -3.63 12.16
N VAL A 80 -9.99 -2.51 12.41
CA VAL A 80 -9.17 -2.30 13.59
C VAL A 80 -9.93 -1.43 14.57
N LYS A 81 -10.32 -2.00 15.72
CA LYS A 81 -11.06 -1.34 16.79
C LYS A 81 -10.10 -0.95 17.90
N ILE A 82 -10.13 0.30 18.33
CA ILE A 82 -9.30 0.80 19.42
C ILE A 82 -10.13 0.77 20.68
N LEU A 83 -9.71 -0.03 21.65
CA LEU A 83 -10.45 -0.24 22.88
C LEU A 83 -10.17 0.88 23.87
N ALA A 84 -8.89 1.13 24.17
CA ALA A 84 -8.47 2.11 25.16
C ALA A 84 -6.98 2.43 25.06
N GLY A 85 -6.58 3.52 25.73
CA GLY A 85 -5.18 3.83 26.05
C GLY A 85 -4.50 4.77 25.04
N PRO A 86 -3.70 5.73 25.52
CA PRO A 86 -2.97 6.65 24.65
C PRO A 86 -1.73 5.98 24.05
N GLY A 87 -1.34 6.45 22.87
CA GLY A 87 -0.10 6.02 22.22
C GLY A 87 -0.16 6.15 20.72
N GLU A 88 0.44 5.21 20.02
CA GLU A 88 0.53 5.24 18.56
C GLU A 88 0.25 3.85 17.98
N LEU A 89 -0.57 3.82 16.94
CA LEU A 89 -0.89 2.62 16.18
C LEU A 89 -0.21 2.71 14.82
N GLU A 90 0.72 1.80 14.57
CA GLU A 90 1.40 1.70 13.28
C GLU A 90 0.73 0.61 12.43
N ILE A 91 0.16 1.02 11.30
CA ILE A 91 -0.37 0.13 10.26
C ILE A 91 0.67 0.02 9.16
N VAL A 92 1.07 -1.21 8.87
CA VAL A 92 2.11 -1.54 7.90
C VAL A 92 1.44 -2.25 6.73
N PHE A 93 1.35 -1.59 5.58
CA PHE A 93 0.85 -2.18 4.33
C PHE A 93 1.99 -2.85 3.57
N GLU A 94 1.73 -4.05 3.06
CA GLU A 94 2.68 -4.91 2.36
C GLU A 94 2.03 -5.41 1.07
N ALA A 95 2.63 -5.18 -0.09
CA ALA A 95 2.12 -5.72 -1.35
C ALA A 95 3.23 -5.93 -2.39
N TRP A 96 3.06 -6.94 -3.23
CA TRP A 96 3.91 -7.17 -4.40
C TRP A 96 3.47 -6.28 -5.55
N GLY A 97 4.39 -5.44 -6.03
CA GLY A 97 4.32 -4.87 -7.37
C GLY A 97 4.80 -5.89 -8.42
N PHE A 98 4.92 -5.42 -9.65
CA PHE A 98 5.51 -6.19 -10.74
C PHE A 98 7.03 -6.22 -10.68
N LEU A 99 7.68 -5.16 -10.22
CA LEU A 99 9.14 -5.06 -10.18
C LEU A 99 9.71 -5.34 -8.80
N ASP A 100 9.00 -4.95 -7.73
CA ASP A 100 9.49 -5.09 -6.37
C ASP A 100 8.38 -5.29 -5.33
N PHE A 101 8.77 -5.61 -4.10
CA PHE A 101 7.91 -5.66 -2.93
C PHE A 101 7.86 -4.30 -2.23
N TYR A 102 6.65 -3.78 -2.03
CA TYR A 102 6.44 -2.48 -1.40
C TYR A 102 5.91 -2.63 0.03
N LYS A 103 6.53 -1.86 0.94
CA LYS A 103 6.15 -1.77 2.34
C LYS A 103 5.94 -0.31 2.75
N ILE A 104 4.75 0.02 3.23
CA ILE A 104 4.37 1.40 3.57
C ILE A 104 3.87 1.44 5.01
N HIS A 105 4.53 2.29 5.80
CA HIS A 105 4.24 2.48 7.21
C HIS A 105 3.33 3.70 7.38
N ARG A 106 2.25 3.54 8.13
CA ARG A 106 1.28 4.60 8.45
C ARG A 106 1.08 4.62 9.95
N SER A 107 1.35 5.77 10.54
CA SER A 107 1.21 5.97 11.98
C SER A 107 -0.03 6.77 12.31
N ILE A 108 -0.73 6.35 13.35
CA ILE A 108 -1.97 6.95 13.83
C ILE A 108 -1.84 7.19 15.32
N LYS A 109 -1.98 8.45 15.74
CA LYS A 109 -1.91 8.80 17.15
C LYS A 109 -3.24 8.47 17.84
N VAL A 110 -3.18 7.72 18.92
CA VAL A 110 -4.34 7.42 19.77
C VAL A 110 -4.34 8.39 20.94
N VAL A 111 -5.43 9.14 21.07
CA VAL A 111 -5.68 10.05 22.18
C VAL A 111 -6.84 9.53 23.03
N GLU A 112 -6.85 9.91 24.30
CA GLU A 112 -7.99 9.68 25.20
C GLU A 112 -9.22 10.49 24.80
#